data_AF-A0A930ZDQ6-F1
#
_entry.id   AF-A0A930ZDQ6-F1
#
_cell.length_a   1.000
_cell.length_b   1.000
_cell.length_c   1.000
_cell.angle_alpha   90.00
_cell.angle_beta   90.00
_cell.angle_gamma   90.00
#
_symmetry.space_group_name_H-M   'P 1'
#
loop_
_entity.id
_entity.type
_entity.pdbx_description
1 polymer ?
#
loop_
_entity_poly.entity_id
_entity_poly.type
_entity_poly.pdbx_seq_one_letter_code
_entity_poly.pdbx_strand_id
1 'polypeptide(L)'
;MNVRAHVSMMFHLDKCIGCHTCSVACKNLWTDRKGTEYMWWNNVETRPGTGYPTGWEDQERFRGGWVKKNEHVELKLHSRARGLGNLFFNPALPEIDDYYEPFTFRYQDLFNAPEGNDQPTARPVSMITGEPLNIAAGPNWDDDLGGSKLYAQNDPNWEGVAPEIQAQMAEIERVAFNYMPRICNHCLNPACVAACPSGAIYKRAEDGVVLVNENKCKGWRMCVAACPYKKVYYNWATGKSEKCILCFPRLETGQAPACFHSCVGRIRYLGVVLYDADKIPTAAAVDDKDLVAAQLDTILNPFDPEVIAAAKANGLGDDWIKSAQESPVYKFVKVWKLAVPLHPEYRTMAMLFYIPPLSPIVSTIEEGLVKLDLAPQKLDFELFDHLEKARLPLQYLANLFAAGNLEVIKPILRKLLAVRIYKRRQSVDGSMDEATLKLVEAAGTTPEEIEAIYQLTTKPTLAQRFVVPPYHREMATEVWSDPLTHKGETGVGFIELPVRGD
;
A
#
# COMPACT_ATOMS: atom_id res chain seq x y z
N MET A 1 6.22 18.51 21.93
CA MET A 1 5.67 17.42 21.10
C MET A 1 5.02 18.05 19.88
N ASN A 2 5.55 17.78 18.69
CA ASN A 2 5.04 18.31 17.43
C ASN A 2 3.99 17.34 16.87
N VAL A 3 2.84 17.28 17.56
CA VAL A 3 1.69 16.47 17.17
C VAL A 3 1.10 16.98 15.86
N ARG A 4 0.99 16.09 14.87
CA ARG A 4 0.32 16.32 13.59
C ARG A 4 -0.66 15.20 13.31
N ALA A 5 -1.60 15.45 12.40
CA ALA A 5 -2.57 14.46 11.94
C ALA A 5 -2.14 13.84 10.61
N HIS A 6 -2.51 12.58 10.41
CA HIS A 6 -2.35 11.88 9.15
C HIS A 6 -3.60 11.07 8.83
N VAL A 7 -4.14 11.21 7.62
CA VAL A 7 -5.16 10.29 7.10
C VAL A 7 -4.48 8.98 6.69
N SER A 8 -4.37 8.06 7.63
CA SER A 8 -3.68 6.78 7.47
C SER A 8 -4.61 5.73 6.87
N MET A 9 -4.00 4.71 6.27
CA MET A 9 -4.72 3.70 5.50
C MET A 9 -4.34 2.29 5.97
N MET A 10 -5.25 1.34 5.78
CA MET A 10 -4.97 -0.08 6.02
C MET A 10 -5.67 -0.98 5.01
N PHE A 11 -4.97 -2.00 4.48
CA PHE A 11 -5.54 -3.05 3.63
C PHE A 11 -5.48 -4.42 4.33
N HIS A 12 -6.60 -5.15 4.31
CA HIS A 12 -6.69 -6.50 4.87
C HIS A 12 -6.43 -7.56 3.79
N LEU A 13 -5.23 -8.13 3.73
CA LEU A 13 -4.84 -9.01 2.62
C LEU A 13 -5.56 -10.36 2.62
N ASP A 14 -5.88 -10.91 3.79
CA ASP A 14 -6.68 -12.15 3.93
C ASP A 14 -8.06 -12.08 3.24
N LYS A 15 -8.57 -10.87 3.02
CA LYS A 15 -9.87 -10.62 2.37
C LYS A 15 -9.73 -10.14 0.93
N CYS A 16 -8.51 -9.94 0.45
CA CYS A 16 -8.26 -9.41 -0.87
C CYS A 16 -8.54 -10.50 -1.91
N ILE A 17 -9.34 -10.17 -2.93
CA ILE A 17 -9.78 -11.11 -3.96
C ILE A 17 -9.17 -10.80 -5.33
N GLY A 18 -8.14 -9.96 -5.39
CA GLY A 18 -7.43 -9.69 -6.65
C GLY A 18 -8.24 -9.00 -7.75
N CYS A 19 -9.49 -8.58 -7.52
CA CYS A 19 -10.41 -8.16 -8.59
C CYS A 19 -10.05 -6.89 -9.39
N HIS A 20 -8.99 -6.16 -9.05
CA HIS A 20 -8.55 -4.92 -9.72
C HIS A 20 -9.57 -3.75 -9.83
N THR A 21 -10.79 -3.85 -9.26
CA THR A 21 -11.80 -2.77 -9.31
C THR A 21 -11.27 -1.44 -8.74
N CYS A 22 -10.41 -1.53 -7.72
CA CYS A 22 -9.73 -0.39 -7.13
C CYS A 22 -8.75 0.31 -8.10
N SER A 23 -8.09 -0.46 -8.97
CA SER A 23 -7.17 0.04 -10.00
C SER A 23 -7.94 0.77 -11.09
N VAL A 24 -9.02 0.15 -11.60
CA VAL A 24 -9.90 0.73 -12.63
C VAL A 24 -10.56 2.03 -12.14
N ALA A 25 -11.09 2.05 -10.91
CA ALA A 25 -11.70 3.25 -10.35
C ALA A 25 -10.71 4.42 -10.24
N CYS A 26 -9.44 4.13 -9.90
CA CYS A 26 -8.40 5.14 -9.85
C CYS A 26 -7.98 5.61 -11.25
N LYS A 27 -7.83 4.66 -12.18
CA LYS A 27 -7.45 4.91 -13.57
C LYS A 27 -8.45 5.84 -14.26
N ASN A 28 -9.73 5.49 -14.22
CA ASN A 28 -10.80 6.25 -14.88
C ASN A 28 -11.01 7.65 -14.28
N LEU A 29 -10.64 7.86 -13.02
CA LEU A 29 -10.82 9.16 -12.37
C LEU A 29 -9.62 10.09 -12.58
N TRP A 30 -8.40 9.55 -12.71
CA TRP A 30 -7.19 10.35 -12.59
C TRP A 30 -6.16 10.18 -13.70
N THR A 31 -6.03 9.00 -14.31
CA THR A 31 -4.88 8.64 -15.18
C THR A 31 -5.29 8.04 -16.53
N ASP A 32 -6.41 8.50 -17.09
CA ASP A 32 -6.89 8.18 -18.44
C ASP A 32 -6.39 9.18 -19.52
N ARG A 33 -5.53 10.12 -19.13
CA ARG A 33 -4.94 11.15 -19.99
C ARG A 33 -3.71 10.63 -20.72
N LYS A 34 -3.44 11.19 -21.91
CA LYS A 34 -2.18 10.98 -22.66
C LYS A 34 -0.97 11.31 -21.78
N GLY A 35 0.04 10.45 -21.80
CA GLY A 35 1.21 10.52 -20.93
C GLY A 35 1.05 9.76 -19.62
N THR A 36 -0.19 9.44 -19.22
CA THR A 36 -0.52 8.78 -17.94
C THR A 36 -1.20 7.44 -18.10
N GLU A 37 -1.50 7.02 -19.33
CA GLU A 37 -2.16 5.75 -19.63
C GLU A 37 -1.41 4.55 -19.04
N TYR A 38 -0.07 4.59 -19.02
CA TYR A 38 0.73 3.55 -18.39
C TYR A 38 0.71 3.60 -16.86
N MET A 39 0.29 4.70 -16.22
CA MET A 39 0.39 4.94 -14.78
C MET A 39 -0.75 4.31 -13.97
N TRP A 40 -0.42 3.36 -13.11
CA TRP A 40 -1.37 2.74 -12.20
C TRP A 40 -1.11 3.19 -10.76
N TRP A 41 -1.61 4.39 -10.41
CA TRP A 41 -1.48 4.96 -9.06
C TRP A 41 -1.97 3.97 -7.99
N ASN A 42 -3.09 3.29 -8.26
CA ASN A 42 -3.47 2.04 -7.61
C ASN A 42 -3.25 0.88 -8.57
N ASN A 43 -2.45 -0.10 -8.15
CA ASN A 43 -2.30 -1.38 -8.83
C ASN A 43 -2.50 -2.52 -7.83
N VAL A 44 -2.75 -3.73 -8.33
CA VAL A 44 -2.78 -4.95 -7.53
C VAL A 44 -1.78 -5.92 -8.16
N GLU A 45 -1.06 -6.65 -7.32
CA GLU A 45 -0.01 -7.57 -7.74
C GLU A 45 -0.28 -8.94 -7.15
N THR A 46 -0.04 -9.99 -7.92
CA THR A 46 0.03 -11.35 -7.39
C THR A 46 1.37 -11.56 -6.71
N ARG A 47 1.36 -12.22 -5.55
CA ARG A 47 2.54 -12.53 -4.74
C ARG A 47 2.60 -14.01 -4.44
N PRO A 48 3.73 -14.70 -4.70
CA PRO A 48 5.02 -14.17 -5.18
C PRO A 48 5.01 -13.68 -6.63
N GLY A 49 5.76 -12.61 -6.92
CA GLY A 49 5.80 -11.95 -8.23
C GLY A 49 6.74 -10.74 -8.25
N THR A 50 7.10 -10.25 -9.43
CA THR A 50 8.03 -9.10 -9.57
C THR A 50 7.33 -7.74 -9.49
N GLY A 51 6.00 -7.74 -9.59
CA GLY A 51 5.16 -6.56 -9.41
C GLY A 51 5.31 -5.51 -10.51
N TYR A 52 4.91 -4.28 -10.19
CA TYR A 52 4.84 -3.18 -11.15
C TYR A 52 5.41 -1.86 -10.57
N PRO A 53 6.44 -1.26 -11.22
CA PRO A 53 7.22 -1.81 -12.32
C PRO A 53 7.94 -3.12 -11.94
N THR A 54 8.35 -3.91 -12.92
CA THR A 54 9.03 -5.19 -12.72
C THR A 54 10.28 -5.02 -11.85
N GLY A 55 10.31 -5.75 -10.74
CA GLY A 55 11.42 -5.74 -9.79
C GLY A 55 11.49 -4.47 -8.94
N TRP A 56 10.39 -3.74 -8.75
CA TRP A 56 10.39 -2.45 -8.02
C TRP A 56 10.97 -2.54 -6.60
N GLU A 57 10.96 -3.72 -5.98
CA GLU A 57 11.53 -4.02 -4.65
C GLU A 57 13.05 -4.08 -4.65
N ASP A 58 13.71 -4.29 -5.80
CA ASP A 58 15.16 -4.30 -5.93
C ASP A 58 15.73 -2.88 -5.81
N GLN A 59 16.10 -2.51 -4.58
CA GLN A 59 16.71 -1.22 -4.30
C GLN A 59 18.22 -1.20 -4.55
N GLU A 60 18.87 -2.30 -4.92
CA GLU A 60 20.24 -2.25 -5.44
C GLU A 60 20.23 -1.72 -6.87
N ARG A 61 19.25 -2.16 -7.68
CA ARG A 61 18.98 -1.62 -9.02
C ARG A 61 18.43 -0.20 -8.97
N PHE A 62 17.29 0.01 -8.31
CA PHE A 62 16.57 1.28 -8.40
C PHE A 62 16.97 2.34 -7.36
N ARG A 63 17.76 1.95 -6.36
CA ARG A 63 18.35 2.87 -5.36
C ARG A 63 17.32 3.77 -4.65
N GLY A 64 16.11 3.27 -4.41
CA GLY A 64 15.05 4.00 -3.70
C GLY A 64 15.21 3.93 -2.18
N GLY A 65 14.48 4.82 -1.47
CA GLY A 65 14.44 4.84 -0.02
C GLY A 65 15.67 5.47 0.64
N TRP A 66 15.90 5.11 1.90
CA TRP A 66 16.99 5.64 2.71
C TRP A 66 17.91 4.53 3.22
N VAL A 67 19.16 4.90 3.54
CA VAL A 67 20.15 4.02 4.16
C VAL A 67 20.57 4.63 5.49
N LYS A 68 20.66 3.80 6.53
CA LYS A 68 21.19 4.22 7.84
C LYS A 68 22.68 4.53 7.73
N LYS A 69 23.08 5.65 8.32
CA LYS A 69 24.46 6.09 8.50
C LYS A 69 24.60 6.54 9.95
N ASN A 70 25.12 5.66 10.81
CA ASN A 70 25.22 5.88 12.25
C ASN A 70 23.84 6.25 12.85
N GLU A 71 23.70 7.47 13.37
CA GLU A 71 22.48 7.97 14.05
C GLU A 71 21.53 8.72 13.10
N HIS A 72 21.82 8.80 11.80
CA HIS A 72 20.97 9.45 10.81
C HIS A 72 20.73 8.56 9.58
N VAL A 73 19.87 9.03 8.68
CA VAL A 73 19.60 8.37 7.40
C VAL A 73 19.99 9.26 6.22
N GLU A 74 20.47 8.65 5.15
CA GLU A 74 20.81 9.32 3.89
C GLU A 74 20.04 8.70 2.74
N LEU A 75 19.71 9.51 1.73
CA LEU A 75 18.97 9.05 0.56
C LEU A 75 19.82 8.01 -0.22
N LYS A 76 19.27 6.82 -0.48
CA LYS A 76 20.00 5.73 -1.16
C LYS A 76 20.43 6.14 -2.58
N LEU A 77 19.60 6.92 -3.25
CA LEU A 77 19.80 7.36 -4.63
C LEU A 77 21.09 8.21 -4.77
N HIS A 78 21.19 9.32 -4.04
CA HIS A 78 22.31 10.24 -4.13
C HIS A 78 22.38 11.22 -2.94
N SER A 79 23.59 11.73 -2.65
CA SER A 79 23.76 12.96 -1.86
C SER A 79 23.31 14.20 -2.65
N ARG A 80 23.20 15.37 -2.01
CA ARG A 80 22.83 16.62 -2.70
C ARG A 80 23.79 16.96 -3.85
N ALA A 81 25.10 16.84 -3.63
CA ALA A 81 26.11 17.14 -4.65
C ALA A 81 26.05 16.16 -5.83
N ARG A 82 25.94 14.85 -5.54
CA ARG A 82 25.82 13.82 -6.59
C ARG A 82 24.51 13.93 -7.36
N GLY A 83 23.41 14.33 -6.70
CA GLY A 83 22.12 14.57 -7.34
C GLY A 83 22.18 15.69 -8.38
N LEU A 84 22.92 16.77 -8.09
CA LEU A 84 23.14 17.86 -9.05
C LEU A 84 24.00 17.41 -10.24
N GLY A 85 25.05 16.61 -10.01
CA GLY A 85 25.87 16.05 -11.09
C GLY A 85 25.11 15.09 -12.01
N ASN A 86 24.12 14.37 -11.48
CA ASN A 86 23.28 13.44 -12.23
C ASN A 86 21.99 14.09 -12.79
N LEU A 87 21.82 15.41 -12.70
CA LEU A 87 20.57 16.07 -13.07
C LEU A 87 20.14 15.79 -14.53
N PHE A 88 21.11 15.63 -15.43
CA PHE A 88 20.90 15.36 -16.84
C PHE A 88 20.78 13.87 -17.18
N PHE A 89 21.14 12.98 -16.26
CA PHE A 89 21.09 11.53 -16.45
C PHE A 89 20.92 10.81 -15.10
N ASN A 90 19.74 10.25 -14.87
CA ASN A 90 19.46 9.44 -13.69
C ASN A 90 19.63 7.95 -14.03
N PRO A 91 20.73 7.30 -13.61
CA PRO A 91 21.02 5.90 -13.96
C PRO A 91 20.09 4.88 -13.29
N ALA A 92 19.33 5.28 -12.27
CA ALA A 92 18.43 4.41 -11.53
C ALA A 92 16.94 4.68 -11.88
N LEU A 93 16.68 5.46 -12.93
CA LEU A 93 15.34 5.74 -13.38
C LEU A 93 14.74 4.48 -14.04
N PRO A 94 13.55 4.01 -13.62
CA PRO A 94 12.85 2.96 -14.34
C PRO A 94 12.52 3.39 -15.76
N GLU A 95 12.73 2.48 -16.70
CA GLU A 95 12.43 2.67 -18.12
C GLU A 95 10.96 2.33 -18.40
N ILE A 96 10.46 2.68 -19.59
CA ILE A 96 9.07 2.35 -19.95
C ILE A 96 8.85 0.83 -19.99
N ASP A 97 9.88 0.08 -20.38
CA ASP A 97 9.85 -1.39 -20.47
C ASP A 97 9.86 -2.06 -19.08
N ASP A 98 10.30 -1.36 -18.02
CA ASP A 98 10.10 -1.82 -16.65
C ASP A 98 8.63 -1.75 -16.22
N TYR A 99 7.83 -0.90 -16.87
CA TYR A 99 6.39 -0.84 -16.68
C TYR A 99 5.71 -1.72 -17.72
N TYR A 100 5.48 -1.14 -18.90
CA TYR A 100 5.03 -1.74 -20.15
C TYR A 100 4.86 -0.60 -21.18
N GLU A 101 5.02 -0.92 -22.46
CA GLU A 101 4.60 0.00 -23.52
C GLU A 101 3.06 0.05 -23.57
N PRO A 102 2.42 1.20 -23.29
CA PRO A 102 0.96 1.28 -23.31
C PRO A 102 0.45 1.10 -24.74
N PHE A 103 -0.63 0.33 -24.88
CA PHE A 103 -1.18 -0.05 -26.18
C PHE A 103 -2.69 0.17 -26.25
N THR A 104 -3.17 0.34 -27.47
CA THR A 104 -4.58 0.31 -27.83
C THR A 104 -4.77 -0.56 -29.07
N PHE A 105 -5.99 -0.68 -29.58
CA PHE A 105 -6.28 -1.47 -30.77
C PHE A 105 -6.88 -0.61 -31.87
N ARG A 106 -6.57 -0.96 -33.12
CA ARG A 106 -7.19 -0.36 -34.30
C ARG A 106 -8.62 -0.88 -34.52
N TYR A 107 -9.53 -0.53 -33.61
CA TYR A 107 -10.93 -1.00 -33.67
C TYR A 107 -11.63 -0.63 -34.98
N GLN A 108 -11.24 0.50 -35.60
CA GLN A 108 -11.81 0.96 -36.87
C GLN A 108 -11.54 0.02 -38.04
N ASP A 109 -10.53 -0.85 -37.96
CA ASP A 109 -10.25 -1.84 -39.00
C ASP A 109 -11.37 -2.90 -39.08
N LEU A 110 -12.10 -3.15 -37.99
CA LEU A 110 -13.23 -4.08 -37.99
C LEU A 110 -14.45 -3.57 -38.79
N PHE A 111 -14.54 -2.25 -38.97
CA PHE A 111 -15.69 -1.60 -39.60
C PHE A 111 -15.36 -1.08 -41.01
N ASN A 112 -14.11 -0.66 -41.24
CA ASN A 112 -13.71 0.04 -42.45
C ASN A 112 -12.79 -0.80 -43.37
N ALA A 113 -12.51 -2.06 -43.03
CA ALA A 113 -11.69 -2.91 -43.88
C ALA A 113 -12.35 -3.12 -45.25
N PRO A 114 -11.57 -3.03 -46.35
CA PRO A 114 -12.08 -3.35 -47.68
C PRO A 114 -12.42 -4.85 -47.79
N GLU A 115 -13.24 -5.20 -48.78
CA GLU A 115 -13.53 -6.59 -49.12
C GLU A 115 -12.22 -7.36 -49.41
N GLY A 116 -12.09 -8.55 -48.84
CA GLY A 116 -10.90 -9.36 -48.96
C GLY A 116 -11.12 -10.79 -48.48
N ASN A 117 -10.12 -11.63 -48.67
CA ASN A 117 -10.19 -13.07 -48.34
C ASN A 117 -9.98 -13.34 -46.84
N ASP A 118 -9.36 -12.39 -46.11
CA ASP A 118 -9.02 -12.54 -44.70
C ASP A 118 -10.00 -11.76 -43.81
N GLN A 119 -10.35 -12.34 -42.66
CA GLN A 119 -11.18 -11.66 -41.67
C GLN A 119 -10.42 -10.47 -41.03
N PRO A 120 -10.98 -9.25 -41.01
CA PRO A 120 -10.34 -8.12 -40.37
C PRO A 120 -10.24 -8.33 -38.86
N THR A 121 -9.13 -7.87 -38.28
CA THR A 121 -8.86 -7.93 -36.84
C THR A 121 -8.40 -6.56 -36.34
N ALA A 122 -8.76 -6.21 -35.11
CA ALA A 122 -8.27 -5.00 -34.47
C ALA A 122 -6.84 -5.27 -33.97
N ARG A 123 -5.83 -4.80 -34.72
CA ARG A 123 -4.43 -5.02 -34.38
C ARG A 123 -3.97 -4.08 -33.25
N PRO A 124 -3.13 -4.56 -32.31
CA PRO A 124 -2.52 -3.73 -31.29
C PRO A 124 -1.56 -2.70 -31.90
N VAL A 125 -1.61 -1.48 -31.35
CA VAL A 125 -0.71 -0.37 -31.69
C VAL A 125 -0.23 0.32 -30.42
N SER A 126 0.99 0.82 -30.45
CA SER A 126 1.57 1.59 -29.36
C SER A 126 0.84 2.93 -29.18
N MET A 127 0.52 3.28 -27.94
CA MET A 127 0.03 4.61 -27.59
C MET A 127 1.14 5.67 -27.51
N ILE A 128 2.41 5.24 -27.58
CA ILE A 128 3.58 6.14 -27.62
C ILE A 128 3.94 6.47 -29.06
N THR A 129 4.15 5.45 -29.91
CA THR A 129 4.66 5.62 -31.28
C THR A 129 3.55 5.64 -32.34
N GLY A 130 2.39 5.03 -32.07
CA GLY A 130 1.32 4.82 -33.05
C GLY A 130 1.56 3.62 -33.98
N GLU A 131 2.72 2.97 -33.89
CA GLU A 131 3.11 1.86 -34.75
C GLU A 131 2.50 0.52 -34.29
N PRO A 132 2.37 -0.49 -35.18
CA PRO A 132 1.99 -1.84 -34.80
C PRO A 132 2.90 -2.41 -33.69
N LEU A 133 2.30 -3.02 -32.68
CA LEU A 133 3.02 -3.52 -31.51
C LEU A 133 2.77 -5.01 -31.30
N ASN A 134 3.82 -5.78 -31.00
CA ASN A 134 3.64 -7.11 -30.41
C ASN A 134 3.63 -6.98 -28.88
N ILE A 135 2.48 -7.22 -28.24
CA ILE A 135 2.34 -7.04 -26.79
C ILE A 135 3.15 -8.12 -26.07
N ALA A 136 4.20 -7.71 -25.35
CA ALA A 136 5.09 -8.60 -24.61
C ALA A 136 5.00 -8.43 -23.08
N ALA A 137 4.38 -7.35 -22.60
CA ALA A 137 4.26 -7.02 -21.20
C ALA A 137 3.00 -6.18 -20.92
N GLY A 138 2.60 -6.13 -19.66
CA GLY A 138 1.47 -5.33 -19.17
C GLY A 138 1.62 -5.07 -17.67
N PRO A 139 0.78 -4.18 -17.09
CA PRO A 139 0.91 -3.75 -15.70
C PRO A 139 0.55 -4.83 -14.66
N ASN A 140 0.07 -5.99 -15.12
CA ASN A 140 -0.39 -7.12 -14.33
C ASN A 140 -0.14 -8.43 -15.08
N TRP A 141 1.05 -8.56 -15.68
CA TRP A 141 1.39 -9.66 -16.59
C TRP A 141 1.59 -11.00 -15.87
N ASP A 142 1.92 -10.96 -14.57
CA ASP A 142 2.11 -12.12 -13.68
C ASP A 142 0.88 -12.43 -12.80
N ASP A 143 -0.31 -11.96 -13.21
CA ASP A 143 -1.58 -12.25 -12.53
C ASP A 143 -1.80 -13.76 -12.37
N ASP A 144 -2.35 -14.16 -11.22
CA ASP A 144 -2.57 -15.56 -10.85
C ASP A 144 -1.38 -16.51 -11.18
N LEU A 145 -0.14 -16.02 -10.96
CA LEU A 145 1.12 -16.73 -11.17
C LEU A 145 1.46 -17.01 -12.66
N GLY A 146 0.87 -16.24 -13.58
CA GLY A 146 1.25 -16.24 -14.99
C GLY A 146 2.77 -16.03 -15.15
N GLY A 147 3.43 -16.91 -15.90
CA GLY A 147 4.88 -16.80 -16.10
C GLY A 147 5.72 -16.97 -14.83
N SER A 148 5.26 -17.74 -13.84
CA SER A 148 5.89 -17.94 -12.52
C SER A 148 7.40 -18.20 -12.52
N LYS A 149 7.95 -18.87 -13.54
CA LYS A 149 9.41 -19.08 -13.69
C LYS A 149 10.20 -17.79 -13.94
N LEU A 150 9.55 -16.80 -14.54
CA LEU A 150 10.13 -15.48 -14.82
C LEU A 150 9.84 -14.49 -13.69
N TYR A 151 8.66 -14.56 -13.08
CA TYR A 151 8.22 -13.56 -12.13
C TYR A 151 8.23 -14.07 -10.68
N ALA A 152 7.41 -15.06 -10.36
CA ALA A 152 7.30 -15.57 -9.00
C ALA A 152 8.64 -16.09 -8.44
N GLN A 153 9.44 -16.82 -9.22
CA GLN A 153 10.76 -17.34 -8.79
C GLN A 153 11.81 -16.24 -8.58
N ASN A 154 11.63 -15.08 -9.21
CA ASN A 154 12.55 -13.94 -9.11
C ASN A 154 12.02 -12.83 -8.20
N ASP A 155 11.00 -13.11 -7.38
CA ASP A 155 10.52 -12.18 -6.36
C ASP A 155 11.65 -11.92 -5.32
N PRO A 156 12.08 -10.66 -5.10
CA PRO A 156 13.13 -10.34 -4.13
C PRO A 156 12.84 -10.82 -2.70
N ASN A 157 11.56 -11.04 -2.34
CA ASN A 157 11.16 -11.46 -1.02
C ASN A 157 11.47 -12.93 -0.71
N TRP A 158 12.09 -13.68 -1.64
CA TRP A 158 12.66 -15.00 -1.36
C TRP A 158 13.96 -14.97 -0.57
N GLU A 159 14.56 -13.79 -0.37
CA GLU A 159 15.80 -13.65 0.41
C GLU A 159 15.68 -14.32 1.80
N GLY A 160 16.66 -15.16 2.16
CA GLY A 160 16.66 -15.87 3.43
C GLY A 160 15.66 -17.05 3.53
N VAL A 161 14.85 -17.31 2.51
CA VAL A 161 14.01 -18.52 2.43
C VAL A 161 14.86 -19.69 1.91
N ALA A 162 14.82 -20.84 2.59
CA ALA A 162 15.62 -22.01 2.21
C ALA A 162 15.31 -22.48 0.76
N PRO A 163 16.32 -22.84 -0.05
CA PRO A 163 16.12 -23.27 -1.44
C PRO A 163 15.15 -24.45 -1.58
N GLU A 164 15.11 -25.35 -0.61
CA GLU A 164 14.20 -26.50 -0.59
C GLU A 164 12.74 -26.05 -0.45
N ILE A 165 12.49 -25.00 0.35
CA ILE A 165 11.15 -24.40 0.51
C ILE A 165 10.74 -23.66 -0.77
N GLN A 166 11.68 -22.95 -1.40
CA GLN A 166 11.43 -22.29 -2.69
C GLN A 166 11.10 -23.31 -3.79
N ALA A 167 11.84 -24.43 -3.84
CA ALA A 167 11.58 -25.52 -4.77
C ALA A 167 10.20 -26.15 -4.53
N GLN A 168 9.83 -26.36 -3.25
CA GLN A 168 8.50 -26.84 -2.88
C GLN A 168 7.38 -25.90 -3.35
N MET A 169 7.58 -24.58 -3.29
CA MET A 169 6.59 -23.60 -3.78
C MET A 169 6.37 -23.66 -5.30
N ALA A 170 7.29 -24.26 -6.06
CA ALA A 170 7.15 -24.51 -7.49
C ALA A 170 6.42 -25.83 -7.81
N GLU A 171 6.20 -26.70 -6.82
CA GLU A 171 5.40 -27.93 -6.97
C GLU A 171 3.91 -27.57 -7.09
N ILE A 172 3.22 -28.15 -8.07
CA ILE A 172 1.81 -27.83 -8.37
C ILE A 172 0.91 -28.03 -7.14
N GLU A 173 1.16 -29.06 -6.32
CA GLU A 173 0.36 -29.35 -5.14
C GLU A 173 0.51 -28.31 -4.02
N ARG A 174 1.60 -27.54 -4.04
CA ARG A 174 1.99 -26.58 -3.00
C ARG A 174 1.86 -25.13 -3.43
N VAL A 175 1.49 -24.88 -4.68
CA VAL A 175 1.24 -23.53 -5.20
C VAL A 175 0.30 -22.77 -4.25
N ALA A 176 0.73 -21.58 -3.88
CA ALA A 176 -0.03 -20.61 -3.11
C ALA A 176 0.39 -19.21 -3.53
N PHE A 177 -0.59 -18.32 -3.59
CA PHE A 177 -0.37 -16.91 -3.87
C PHE A 177 -1.39 -16.06 -3.12
N ASN A 178 -1.09 -14.77 -3.02
CA ASN A 178 -1.98 -13.75 -2.48
C ASN A 178 -1.95 -12.50 -3.35
N TYR A 179 -2.90 -11.62 -3.13
CA TYR A 179 -2.97 -10.35 -3.83
C TYR A 179 -2.49 -9.20 -2.94
N MET A 180 -1.59 -8.38 -3.45
CA MET A 180 -1.09 -7.18 -2.79
C MET A 180 -1.50 -5.91 -3.57
N PRO A 181 -2.63 -5.27 -3.22
CA PRO A 181 -2.97 -3.96 -3.74
C PRO A 181 -2.05 -2.89 -3.15
N ARG A 182 -1.48 -2.02 -3.98
CA ARG A 182 -0.58 -0.94 -3.56
C ARG A 182 -1.01 0.43 -4.10
N ILE A 183 -0.81 1.46 -3.28
CA ILE A 183 -0.90 2.88 -3.63
C ILE A 183 0.31 3.63 -3.06
N CYS A 184 0.39 4.95 -3.25
CA CYS A 184 1.39 5.73 -2.51
C CYS A 184 1.13 5.60 -1.00
N ASN A 185 2.19 5.32 -0.24
CA ASN A 185 2.11 5.17 1.22
C ASN A 185 2.01 6.49 1.97
N HIS A 186 2.11 7.64 1.29
CA HIS A 186 2.06 8.97 1.89
C HIS A 186 2.96 9.10 3.14
N CYS A 187 4.19 8.61 3.05
CA CYS A 187 5.02 8.31 4.20
C CYS A 187 5.33 9.52 5.10
N LEU A 188 5.75 9.29 6.34
CA LEU A 188 6.20 10.35 7.27
C LEU A 188 7.58 10.88 6.92
N ASN A 189 8.47 10.04 6.40
CA ASN A 189 9.81 10.37 5.90
C ASN A 189 9.94 10.10 4.37
N PRO A 190 9.20 10.83 3.52
CA PRO A 190 9.09 10.49 2.10
C PRO A 190 10.38 10.77 1.32
N ALA A 191 11.02 9.70 0.84
CA ALA A 191 12.23 9.79 0.00
C ALA A 191 12.02 10.63 -1.28
N CYS A 192 10.81 10.61 -1.85
CA CYS A 192 10.49 11.41 -3.04
C CYS A 192 10.53 12.93 -2.77
N VAL A 193 10.16 13.39 -1.58
CA VAL A 193 10.27 14.80 -1.18
C VAL A 193 11.74 15.19 -1.07
N ALA A 194 12.53 14.37 -0.36
CA ALA A 194 13.95 14.62 -0.15
C ALA A 194 14.77 14.63 -1.46
N ALA A 195 14.36 13.84 -2.45
CA ALA A 195 15.05 13.72 -3.73
C ALA A 195 14.74 14.82 -4.74
N CYS A 196 13.64 15.57 -4.57
CA CYS A 196 13.18 16.53 -5.57
C CYS A 196 14.05 17.81 -5.58
N PRO A 197 14.85 18.09 -6.63
CA PRO A 197 15.75 19.24 -6.62
C PRO A 197 15.02 20.59 -6.62
N SER A 198 13.84 20.66 -7.24
CA SER A 198 13.03 21.89 -7.30
C SER A 198 12.13 22.09 -6.08
N GLY A 199 12.10 21.16 -5.12
CA GLY A 199 11.19 21.22 -3.97
C GLY A 199 9.71 21.19 -4.35
N ALA A 200 9.37 20.61 -5.52
CA ALA A 200 7.99 20.58 -6.00
C ALA A 200 7.10 19.58 -5.25
N ILE A 201 7.70 18.59 -4.58
CA ILE A 201 6.95 17.58 -3.80
C ILE A 201 6.91 18.02 -2.34
N TYR A 202 5.73 17.98 -1.74
CA TYR A 202 5.52 18.38 -0.35
C TYR A 202 4.51 17.47 0.34
N LYS A 203 4.60 17.40 1.67
CA LYS A 203 3.60 16.77 2.54
C LYS A 203 2.72 17.89 3.12
N ARG A 204 1.42 17.80 2.90
CA ARG A 204 0.41 18.67 3.48
C ARG A 204 0.42 18.52 4.99
N ALA A 205 0.29 19.64 5.71
CA ALA A 205 0.42 19.67 7.16
C ALA A 205 -0.86 19.19 7.86
N GLU A 206 -2.00 19.45 7.24
CA GLU A 206 -3.34 19.19 7.74
C GLU A 206 -3.72 17.70 7.72
N ASP A 207 -3.29 16.95 6.70
CA ASP A 207 -3.75 15.58 6.46
C ASP A 207 -2.62 14.56 6.20
N GLY A 208 -1.38 15.04 6.03
CA GLY A 208 -0.24 14.21 5.67
C GLY A 208 -0.22 13.71 4.23
N VAL A 209 -1.14 14.15 3.36
CA VAL A 209 -1.11 13.77 1.94
C VAL A 209 0.13 14.38 1.28
N VAL A 210 0.77 13.60 0.41
CA VAL A 210 2.03 13.97 -0.25
C VAL A 210 1.70 14.22 -1.71
N LEU A 211 1.98 15.42 -2.21
CA LEU A 211 1.58 15.86 -3.55
C LEU A 211 2.80 16.34 -4.33
N VAL A 212 2.71 16.24 -5.66
CA VAL A 212 3.60 16.97 -6.56
C VAL A 212 2.87 18.25 -6.96
N ASN A 213 3.52 19.39 -6.78
CA ASN A 213 3.03 20.66 -7.29
C ASN A 213 3.37 20.73 -8.79
N GLU A 214 2.37 20.52 -9.66
CA GLU A 214 2.54 20.52 -11.11
C GLU A 214 3.09 21.86 -11.64
N ASN A 215 2.79 22.99 -11.00
CA ASN A 215 3.29 24.31 -11.40
C ASN A 215 4.79 24.48 -11.07
N LYS A 216 5.28 23.85 -9.99
CA LYS A 216 6.70 23.87 -9.60
C LYS A 216 7.51 22.70 -10.16
N CYS A 217 6.85 21.66 -10.65
CA CYS A 217 7.50 20.48 -11.18
C CYS A 217 8.28 20.82 -12.47
N LYS A 218 9.59 20.59 -12.42
CA LYS A 218 10.53 20.81 -13.54
C LYS A 218 10.95 19.52 -14.26
N GLY A 219 10.27 18.41 -13.98
CA GLY A 219 10.51 17.17 -14.71
C GLY A 219 11.88 16.53 -14.47
N TRP A 220 12.53 16.79 -13.33
CA TRP A 220 13.86 16.23 -13.00
C TRP A 220 13.90 14.72 -12.76
N ARG A 221 12.74 14.08 -12.59
CA ARG A 221 12.54 12.61 -12.48
C ARG A 221 13.30 11.89 -11.35
N MET A 222 14.07 12.59 -10.53
CA MET A 222 14.77 11.99 -9.37
C MET A 222 13.81 11.34 -8.37
N CYS A 223 12.64 11.94 -8.20
CA CYS A 223 11.59 11.44 -7.31
C CYS A 223 11.01 10.08 -7.74
N VAL A 224 11.07 9.73 -9.02
CA VAL A 224 10.60 8.43 -9.56
C VAL A 224 11.50 7.31 -9.03
N ALA A 225 12.82 7.44 -9.20
CA ALA A 225 13.80 6.47 -8.70
C ALA A 225 13.84 6.43 -7.16
N ALA A 226 13.87 7.61 -6.53
CA ALA A 226 14.00 7.73 -5.08
C ALA A 226 12.83 7.13 -4.29
N CYS A 227 11.63 7.07 -4.88
CA CYS A 227 10.52 6.36 -4.27
C CYS A 227 10.82 4.84 -4.31
N PRO A 228 11.04 4.18 -3.15
CA PRO A 228 11.37 2.76 -3.16
C PRO A 228 10.16 1.94 -3.63
N TYR A 229 8.94 2.40 -3.38
CA TYR A 229 7.70 1.78 -3.85
C TYR A 229 7.33 2.03 -5.31
N LYS A 230 8.12 2.88 -6.02
CA LYS A 230 7.86 3.31 -7.41
C LYS A 230 6.45 3.85 -7.66
N LYS A 231 5.95 4.61 -6.68
CA LYS A 231 4.60 5.24 -6.70
C LYS A 231 4.59 6.70 -7.14
N VAL A 232 5.69 7.14 -7.74
CA VAL A 232 5.76 8.39 -8.52
C VAL A 232 6.05 7.97 -9.95
N TYR A 233 5.26 8.48 -10.89
CA TYR A 233 5.34 8.14 -12.30
C TYR A 233 5.69 9.39 -13.10
N TYR A 234 6.27 9.24 -14.29
CA TYR A 234 6.64 10.36 -15.15
C TYR A 234 5.67 10.49 -16.30
N ASN A 235 4.95 11.61 -16.38
CA ASN A 235 4.06 11.88 -17.51
C ASN A 235 4.94 12.25 -18.71
N TRP A 236 5.05 11.33 -19.66
CA TRP A 236 5.92 11.51 -20.82
C TRP A 236 5.40 12.58 -21.79
N ALA A 237 4.11 12.92 -21.73
CA ALA A 237 3.50 13.95 -22.57
C ALA A 237 3.70 15.35 -21.99
N THR A 238 3.43 15.54 -20.69
CA THR A 238 3.58 16.85 -20.02
C THR A 238 5.00 17.10 -19.51
N GLY A 239 5.83 16.07 -19.42
CA GLY A 239 7.18 16.17 -18.89
C GLY A 239 7.26 16.41 -17.37
N LYS A 240 6.18 16.14 -16.63
CA LYS A 240 6.11 16.31 -15.17
C LYS A 240 5.82 14.97 -14.49
N SER A 241 6.25 14.82 -13.24
CA SER A 241 5.96 13.60 -12.48
C SER A 241 4.65 13.69 -11.73
N GLU A 242 3.83 12.66 -11.82
CA GLU A 242 2.53 12.57 -11.16
C GLU A 242 2.49 11.36 -10.19
N LYS A 243 1.57 11.37 -9.24
CA LYS A 243 1.44 10.30 -8.24
C LYS A 243 0.03 10.25 -7.66
N CYS A 244 -0.29 9.16 -6.95
CA CYS A 244 -1.48 9.07 -6.12
C CYS A 244 -1.61 10.32 -5.22
N ILE A 245 -2.76 10.99 -5.32
CA ILE A 245 -3.10 12.20 -4.57
C ILE A 245 -4.00 11.91 -3.35
N LEU A 246 -4.12 10.63 -2.98
CA LEU A 246 -5.08 10.09 -2.00
C LEU A 246 -6.54 10.56 -2.20
N CYS A 247 -6.90 10.94 -3.43
CA CYS A 247 -8.16 11.62 -3.71
C CYS A 247 -8.42 12.79 -2.75
N PHE A 248 -7.42 13.65 -2.47
CA PHE A 248 -7.61 14.77 -1.54
C PHE A 248 -8.86 15.62 -1.80
N PRO A 249 -9.36 15.84 -3.04
CA PRO A 249 -10.61 16.58 -3.24
C PRO A 249 -11.82 15.89 -2.57
N ARG A 250 -11.79 14.55 -2.46
CA ARG A 250 -12.81 13.75 -1.76
C ARG A 250 -12.56 13.79 -0.25
N LEU A 251 -11.32 13.61 0.19
CA LEU A 251 -10.98 13.66 1.62
C LEU A 251 -11.39 14.99 2.27
N GLU A 252 -11.17 16.10 1.57
CA GLU A 252 -11.53 17.45 2.02
C GLU A 252 -13.03 17.60 2.31
N THR A 253 -13.87 16.72 1.77
CA THR A 253 -15.32 16.68 2.01
C THR A 253 -15.75 15.51 2.90
N GLY A 254 -14.81 14.86 3.60
CA GLY A 254 -15.07 13.70 4.45
C GLY A 254 -15.39 12.41 3.67
N GLN A 255 -15.12 12.38 2.36
CA GLN A 255 -15.44 11.23 1.51
C GLN A 255 -14.24 10.29 1.35
N ALA A 256 -14.53 8.99 1.29
CA ALA A 256 -13.52 7.98 1.02
C ALA A 256 -12.92 8.13 -0.39
N PRO A 257 -11.61 7.88 -0.59
CA PRO A 257 -10.98 7.85 -1.90
C PRO A 257 -11.63 6.82 -2.84
N ALA A 258 -11.54 7.03 -4.15
CA ALA A 258 -12.23 6.19 -5.14
C ALA A 258 -11.91 4.69 -4.98
N CYS A 259 -10.63 4.34 -4.81
CA CYS A 259 -10.19 2.95 -4.64
C CYS A 259 -10.62 2.32 -3.30
N PHE A 260 -10.99 3.12 -2.31
CA PHE A 260 -11.55 2.66 -1.02
C PHE A 260 -13.06 2.45 -1.15
N HIS A 261 -13.75 3.43 -1.74
CA HIS A 261 -15.18 3.38 -1.95
C HIS A 261 -15.59 2.21 -2.87
N SER A 262 -14.83 1.97 -3.95
CA SER A 262 -15.10 0.90 -4.93
C SER A 262 -14.55 -0.48 -4.54
N CYS A 263 -13.97 -0.63 -3.34
CA CYS A 263 -13.35 -1.89 -2.95
C CYS A 263 -14.39 -2.99 -2.70
N VAL A 264 -14.55 -3.88 -3.69
CA VAL A 264 -15.48 -5.03 -3.67
C VAL A 264 -15.19 -5.99 -2.52
N GLY A 265 -13.91 -6.33 -2.29
CA GLY A 265 -13.50 -7.22 -1.19
C GLY A 265 -13.63 -6.61 0.21
N ARG A 266 -14.02 -5.32 0.33
CA ARG A 266 -14.24 -4.65 1.62
C ARG A 266 -13.02 -4.72 2.54
N ILE A 267 -11.82 -4.59 1.98
CA ILE A 267 -10.54 -4.78 2.68
C ILE A 267 -9.91 -3.49 3.20
N ARG A 268 -10.37 -2.34 2.70
CA ARG A 268 -9.72 -1.05 2.91
C ARG A 268 -10.36 -0.29 4.05
N TYR A 269 -9.52 0.30 4.90
CA TYR A 269 -9.91 1.13 6.04
C TYR A 269 -9.08 2.42 6.01
N LEU A 270 -9.71 3.51 6.42
CA LEU A 270 -9.17 4.85 6.40
C LEU A 270 -9.48 5.49 7.75
N GLY A 271 -8.49 6.11 8.36
CA GLY A 271 -8.64 6.68 9.70
C GLY A 271 -7.55 7.69 10.00
N VAL A 272 -7.90 8.73 10.75
CA VAL A 272 -6.93 9.69 11.27
C VAL A 272 -6.04 9.00 12.31
N VAL A 273 -4.74 9.28 12.27
CA VAL A 273 -3.81 8.96 13.36
C VAL A 273 -3.03 10.22 13.73
N LEU A 274 -2.74 10.39 15.02
CA LEU A 274 -1.89 11.45 15.51
C LEU A 274 -0.46 10.94 15.59
N TYR A 275 0.52 11.74 15.17
CA TYR A 275 1.92 11.36 15.23
C TYR A 275 2.80 12.51 15.73
N ASP A 276 3.89 12.18 16.41
CA ASP A 276 4.91 13.15 16.81
C ASP A 276 5.95 13.30 15.71
N ALA A 277 5.91 14.43 15.01
CA ALA A 277 6.81 14.69 13.89
C ALA A 277 8.28 14.79 14.32
N ASP A 278 8.56 15.16 15.57
CA ASP A 278 9.93 15.31 16.07
C ASP A 278 10.62 13.96 16.28
N LYS A 279 9.86 12.86 16.39
CA LYS A 279 10.39 11.49 16.52
C LYS A 279 10.77 10.84 15.19
N ILE A 280 10.39 11.43 14.05
CA ILE A 280 10.63 10.83 12.72
C ILE A 280 12.12 10.55 12.46
N PRO A 281 13.06 11.49 12.68
CA PRO A 281 14.46 11.26 12.36
C PRO A 281 15.08 10.10 13.15
N THR A 282 14.80 10.02 14.46
CA THR A 282 15.34 8.97 15.32
C THR A 282 14.67 7.62 15.03
N ALA A 283 13.36 7.59 14.82
CA ALA A 283 12.64 6.37 14.45
C ALA A 283 13.09 5.80 13.10
N ALA A 284 13.44 6.64 12.13
CA ALA A 284 13.95 6.20 10.84
C ALA A 284 15.40 5.67 10.90
N ALA A 285 16.15 5.95 11.99
CA ALA A 285 17.57 5.62 12.13
C ALA A 285 17.85 4.40 13.05
N VAL A 286 16.83 3.72 13.57
CA VAL A 286 17.01 2.47 14.35
C VAL A 286 17.49 1.29 13.49
N ASP A 287 17.85 0.17 14.09
CA ASP A 287 18.20 -1.05 13.34
C ASP A 287 16.95 -1.67 12.69
N ASP A 288 17.14 -2.44 11.61
CA ASP A 288 16.04 -2.91 10.76
C ASP A 288 14.97 -3.70 11.54
N LYS A 289 15.42 -4.55 12.48
CA LYS A 289 14.56 -5.34 13.36
C LYS A 289 13.61 -4.50 14.23
N ASP A 290 13.97 -3.24 14.50
CA ASP A 290 13.26 -2.32 15.41
C ASP A 290 12.41 -1.29 14.66
N LEU A 291 12.51 -1.21 13.33
CA LEU A 291 11.85 -0.17 12.52
C LEU A 291 10.32 -0.18 12.63
N VAL A 292 9.71 -1.36 12.70
CA VAL A 292 8.25 -1.48 12.89
C VAL A 292 7.86 -0.87 14.23
N ALA A 293 8.50 -1.30 15.31
CA ALA A 293 8.21 -0.79 16.65
C ALA A 293 8.45 0.73 16.75
N ALA A 294 9.58 1.21 16.23
CA ALA A 294 9.92 2.64 16.21
C ALA A 294 8.91 3.47 15.42
N GLN A 295 8.44 2.98 14.26
CA GLN A 295 7.38 3.65 13.51
C GLN A 295 6.09 3.70 14.32
N LEU A 296 5.67 2.59 14.93
CA LEU A 296 4.46 2.52 15.74
C LEU A 296 4.55 3.47 16.94
N ASP A 297 5.72 3.66 17.55
CA ASP A 297 5.94 4.57 18.68
C ASP A 297 5.88 6.06 18.31
N THR A 298 5.99 6.39 17.02
CA THR A 298 5.70 7.75 16.55
C THR A 298 4.19 8.04 16.51
N ILE A 299 3.35 7.01 16.43
CA ILE A 299 1.89 7.13 16.46
C ILE A 299 1.43 7.24 17.92
N LEU A 300 0.78 8.36 18.22
CA LEU A 300 0.40 8.78 19.55
C LEU A 300 -0.98 8.26 19.94
N ASN A 301 -1.21 8.13 21.25
CA ASN A 301 -2.50 7.74 21.79
C ASN A 301 -3.48 8.93 21.74
N PRO A 302 -4.56 8.86 20.92
CA PRO A 302 -5.50 9.99 20.77
C PRO A 302 -6.43 10.17 21.99
N PHE A 303 -6.36 9.28 22.98
CA PHE A 303 -7.09 9.37 24.24
C PHE A 303 -6.26 9.98 25.38
N ASP A 304 -4.96 10.18 25.17
CA ASP A 304 -4.08 10.75 26.17
C ASP A 304 -4.31 12.27 26.30
N PRO A 305 -4.65 12.79 27.51
CA PRO A 305 -4.87 14.22 27.73
C PRO A 305 -3.69 15.10 27.30
N GLU A 306 -2.44 14.65 27.44
CA GLU A 306 -1.27 15.42 27.04
C GLU A 306 -1.17 15.50 25.51
N VAL A 307 -1.45 14.41 24.81
CA VAL A 307 -1.50 14.36 23.34
C VAL A 307 -2.63 15.24 22.81
N ILE A 308 -3.80 15.21 23.44
CA ILE A 308 -4.95 16.05 23.08
C ILE A 308 -4.61 17.52 23.25
N ALA A 309 -4.00 17.91 24.39
CA ALA A 309 -3.58 19.28 24.63
C ALA A 309 -2.53 19.75 23.61
N ALA A 310 -1.54 18.92 23.31
CA ALA A 310 -0.51 19.22 22.31
C ALA A 310 -1.08 19.29 20.89
N ALA A 311 -2.03 18.41 20.54
CA ALA A 311 -2.74 18.44 19.26
C ALA A 311 -3.46 19.78 19.05
N LYS A 312 -4.22 20.24 20.06
CA LYS A 312 -4.92 21.52 20.03
C LYS A 312 -3.94 22.70 19.94
N ALA A 313 -2.85 22.66 20.71
CA ALA A 313 -1.81 23.69 20.65
C ALA A 313 -1.14 23.78 19.27
N ASN A 314 -1.06 22.66 18.54
CA ASN A 314 -0.55 22.60 17.16
C ASN A 314 -1.63 22.85 16.08
N GLY A 315 -2.82 23.31 16.47
CA GLY A 315 -3.86 23.75 15.55
C GLY A 315 -4.80 22.65 15.03
N LEU A 316 -4.83 21.46 15.64
CA LEU A 316 -5.81 20.42 15.29
C LEU A 316 -7.16 20.68 15.97
N GLY A 317 -8.22 20.65 15.16
CA GLY A 317 -9.60 20.78 15.64
C GLY A 317 -10.11 19.57 16.42
N ASP A 318 -11.17 19.78 17.21
CA ASP A 318 -11.81 18.72 18.01
C ASP A 318 -12.38 17.58 17.15
N ASP A 319 -12.82 17.89 15.93
CA ASP A 319 -13.28 16.96 14.92
C ASP A 319 -12.17 15.99 14.45
N TRP A 320 -10.96 16.50 14.24
CA TRP A 320 -9.78 15.68 13.90
C TRP A 320 -9.35 14.77 15.05
N ILE A 321 -9.35 15.29 16.28
CA ILE A 321 -9.01 14.51 17.47
C ILE A 321 -10.05 13.40 17.68
N LYS A 322 -11.35 13.72 17.57
CA LYS A 322 -12.44 12.74 17.63
C LYS A 322 -12.30 11.69 16.54
N SER A 323 -12.03 12.10 15.30
CA SER A 323 -11.80 11.17 14.19
C SER A 323 -10.59 10.25 14.44
N ALA A 324 -9.56 10.71 15.15
CA ALA A 324 -8.42 9.89 15.55
C ALA A 324 -8.81 8.86 16.64
N GLN A 325 -9.66 9.25 17.59
CA GLN A 325 -10.19 8.36 18.63
C GLN A 325 -11.09 7.26 18.05
N GLU A 326 -11.85 7.57 17.00
CA GLU A 326 -12.74 6.63 16.32
C GLU A 326 -12.05 5.81 15.22
N SER A 327 -10.77 6.11 14.93
CA SER A 327 -10.02 5.60 13.78
C SER A 327 -9.91 4.06 13.76
N PRO A 328 -10.39 3.39 12.69
CA PRO A 328 -10.18 1.96 12.54
C PRO A 328 -8.70 1.63 12.36
N VAL A 329 -7.94 2.51 11.69
CA VAL A 329 -6.50 2.30 11.45
C VAL A 329 -5.72 2.33 12.76
N TYR A 330 -6.03 3.27 13.66
CA TYR A 330 -5.42 3.28 15.00
C TYR A 330 -5.70 1.98 15.77
N LYS A 331 -6.94 1.47 15.70
CA LYS A 331 -7.31 0.20 16.34
C LYS A 331 -6.49 -0.97 15.79
N PHE A 332 -6.44 -1.15 14.48
CA PHE A 332 -5.69 -2.27 13.88
C PHE A 332 -4.17 -2.16 14.09
N VAL A 333 -3.60 -0.95 14.05
CA VAL A 333 -2.14 -0.75 14.14
C VAL A 333 -1.64 -0.72 15.58
N LYS A 334 -2.28 0.05 16.47
CA LYS A 334 -1.79 0.30 17.84
C LYS A 334 -2.47 -0.54 18.91
N VAL A 335 -3.79 -0.73 18.81
CA VAL A 335 -4.55 -1.46 19.84
C VAL A 335 -4.42 -2.96 19.63
N TRP A 336 -4.85 -3.46 18.48
CA TRP A 336 -4.89 -4.90 18.17
C TRP A 336 -3.56 -5.43 17.66
N LYS A 337 -2.68 -4.54 17.17
CA LYS A 337 -1.37 -4.87 16.59
C LYS A 337 -1.47 -5.93 15.49
N LEU A 338 -2.44 -5.77 14.60
CA LEU A 338 -2.70 -6.68 13.47
C LEU A 338 -2.16 -6.16 12.14
N ALA A 339 -1.90 -4.85 12.05
CA ALA A 339 -1.52 -4.19 10.81
C ALA A 339 -0.10 -3.61 10.90
N VAL A 340 0.70 -3.89 9.86
CA VAL A 340 2.13 -3.60 9.77
C VAL A 340 2.47 -2.84 8.49
N PRO A 341 3.52 -2.00 8.47
CA PRO A 341 3.91 -1.25 7.29
C PRO A 341 4.48 -2.18 6.21
N LEU A 342 4.51 -1.71 4.95
CA LEU A 342 5.18 -2.41 3.84
C LEU A 342 6.64 -1.93 3.73
N HIS A 343 7.59 -2.86 3.71
CA HIS A 343 9.03 -2.63 3.62
C HIS A 343 9.51 -1.52 4.57
N PRO A 344 9.43 -1.72 5.90
CA PRO A 344 9.90 -0.74 6.88
C PRO A 344 11.39 -0.39 6.69
N GLU A 345 12.23 -1.32 6.22
CA GLU A 345 13.66 -1.17 5.91
C GLU A 345 13.96 -0.07 4.88
N TYR A 346 12.97 0.34 4.10
CA TYR A 346 13.10 1.51 3.23
C TYR A 346 13.17 2.83 4.01
N ARG A 347 12.88 2.80 5.32
CA ARG A 347 13.01 3.91 6.29
C ARG A 347 12.22 5.16 5.92
N THR A 348 11.19 4.97 5.09
CA THR A 348 10.28 6.06 4.71
C THR A 348 9.15 6.27 5.73
N MET A 349 8.93 5.30 6.64
CA MET A 349 7.79 5.26 7.56
C MET A 349 6.45 5.33 6.83
N ALA A 350 6.13 4.26 6.10
CA ALA A 350 4.95 4.14 5.26
C ALA A 350 3.64 4.21 6.08
N MET A 351 2.70 5.08 5.70
CA MET A 351 1.42 5.28 6.41
C MET A 351 0.25 4.50 5.78
N LEU A 352 0.57 3.50 4.97
CA LEU A 352 -0.34 2.46 4.53
C LEU A 352 0.12 1.14 5.15
N PHE A 353 -0.76 0.57 5.98
CA PHE A 353 -0.50 -0.67 6.70
C PHE A 353 -1.26 -1.84 6.07
N TYR A 354 -0.80 -3.05 6.36
CA TYR A 354 -1.36 -4.28 5.84
C TYR A 354 -1.60 -5.25 6.98
N ILE A 355 -2.76 -5.91 6.97
CA ILE A 355 -2.95 -7.15 7.73
C ILE A 355 -2.47 -8.28 6.81
N PRO A 356 -1.40 -9.01 7.19
CA PRO A 356 -0.90 -10.14 6.40
C PRO A 356 -1.99 -11.20 6.15
N PRO A 357 -1.96 -11.89 5.01
CA PRO A 357 -2.93 -12.93 4.70
C PRO A 357 -2.67 -14.20 5.51
N LEU A 358 -3.74 -14.92 5.91
CA LEU A 358 -3.58 -16.31 6.32
C LEU A 358 -3.38 -17.16 5.07
N SER A 359 -2.47 -18.11 5.13
CA SER A 359 -2.26 -19.08 4.06
C SER A 359 -2.98 -20.39 4.38
N PRO A 360 -3.45 -21.13 3.37
CA PRO A 360 -3.82 -22.54 3.56
C PRO A 360 -2.66 -23.34 4.17
N ILE A 361 -2.98 -24.40 4.89
CA ILE A 361 -1.99 -25.33 5.47
C ILE A 361 -1.48 -26.28 4.38
N VAL A 362 -0.22 -26.69 4.48
CA VAL A 362 0.30 -27.86 3.76
C VAL A 362 -0.35 -29.10 4.35
N SER A 363 -1.16 -29.83 3.56
CA SER A 363 -1.51 -31.21 3.88
C SER A 363 -0.25 -32.05 3.70
N THR A 364 0.55 -32.22 4.76
CA THR A 364 1.67 -33.17 4.71
C THR A 364 1.11 -34.58 4.56
N ILE A 365 1.48 -35.23 3.45
CA ILE A 365 1.36 -36.68 3.28
C ILE A 365 2.51 -37.29 4.10
N GLU A 366 2.23 -37.71 5.32
CA GLU A 366 3.04 -38.74 5.99
C GLU A 366 2.27 -40.06 5.81
N GLU A 367 2.93 -41.06 5.22
CA GLU A 367 2.43 -42.44 5.07
C GLU A 367 1.12 -42.63 4.26
N GLY A 368 0.92 -41.88 3.18
CA GLY A 368 -0.13 -42.19 2.20
C GLY A 368 -1.57 -41.92 2.65
N LEU A 369 -1.76 -41.30 3.82
CA LEU A 369 -3.04 -40.79 4.28
C LEU A 369 -3.03 -39.26 4.26
N VAL A 370 -4.05 -38.69 3.63
CA VAL A 370 -4.35 -37.28 3.82
C VAL A 370 -4.76 -37.11 5.28
N LYS A 371 -4.07 -36.27 6.08
CA LYS A 371 -4.51 -35.86 7.43
C LYS A 371 -5.77 -34.97 7.39
N LEU A 372 -6.80 -35.38 6.63
CA LEU A 372 -8.15 -34.83 6.64
C LEU A 372 -9.07 -35.57 7.63
N ASP A 373 -8.60 -36.67 8.24
CA ASP A 373 -9.39 -37.50 9.18
C ASP A 373 -9.27 -37.08 10.66
N LEU A 374 -8.60 -35.95 10.97
CA LEU A 374 -8.68 -35.39 12.31
C LEU A 374 -10.09 -34.81 12.53
N ALA A 375 -10.71 -35.17 13.66
CA ALA A 375 -11.94 -34.52 14.09
C ALA A 375 -11.74 -32.99 14.04
N PRO A 376 -12.70 -32.19 13.50
CA PRO A 376 -12.53 -30.76 13.27
C PRO A 376 -12.02 -29.99 14.50
N GLN A 377 -12.35 -30.46 15.71
CA GLN A 377 -11.90 -29.86 16.95
C GLN A 377 -10.39 -29.97 17.19
N LYS A 378 -9.70 -31.00 16.67
CA LYS A 378 -8.24 -31.19 16.81
C LYS A 378 -7.44 -30.42 15.76
N LEU A 379 -8.01 -30.25 14.56
CA LEU A 379 -7.37 -29.53 13.46
C LEU A 379 -7.16 -28.03 13.77
N ASP A 380 -8.11 -27.41 14.48
CA ASP A 380 -8.03 -25.99 14.85
C ASP A 380 -6.85 -25.69 15.81
N PHE A 381 -6.57 -26.59 16.77
CA PHE A 381 -5.42 -26.46 17.68
C PHE A 381 -4.09 -26.78 16.97
N GLU A 382 -4.05 -27.83 16.14
CA GLU A 382 -2.86 -28.13 15.34
C GLU A 382 -2.49 -26.97 14.39
N LEU A 383 -3.46 -26.28 13.80
CA LEU A 383 -3.23 -25.11 12.94
C LEU A 383 -2.65 -23.93 13.72
N PHE A 384 -3.15 -23.68 14.94
CA PHE A 384 -2.65 -22.62 15.80
C PHE A 384 -1.21 -22.88 16.26
N ASP A 385 -0.89 -24.13 16.59
CA ASP A 385 0.43 -24.56 17.07
C ASP A 385 1.46 -24.71 15.93
N HIS A 386 1.02 -24.90 14.68
CA HIS A 386 1.89 -25.15 13.52
C HIS A 386 1.76 -24.12 12.40
N LEU A 387 1.77 -22.82 12.75
CA LEU A 387 1.85 -21.74 11.76
C LEU A 387 3.00 -21.88 10.74
N GLU A 388 4.08 -22.56 11.14
CA GLU A 388 5.25 -22.83 10.28
C GLU A 388 4.94 -23.80 9.13
N LYS A 389 3.81 -24.53 9.18
CA LYS A 389 3.33 -25.44 8.12
C LYS A 389 2.39 -24.75 7.12
N ALA A 390 2.23 -23.43 7.20
CA ALA A 390 1.54 -22.65 6.18
C ALA A 390 2.21 -22.83 4.81
N ARG A 391 1.42 -22.90 3.73
CA ARG A 391 1.97 -23.01 2.37
C ARG A 391 2.90 -21.84 2.04
N LEU A 392 2.48 -20.62 2.33
CA LEU A 392 3.36 -19.46 2.19
C LEU A 392 4.33 -19.37 3.38
N PRO A 393 5.65 -19.32 3.12
CA PRO A 393 6.64 -19.26 4.20
C PRO A 393 6.48 -17.99 5.05
N LEU A 394 6.56 -18.14 6.36
CA LEU A 394 6.52 -17.00 7.29
C LEU A 394 7.64 -15.98 7.01
N GLN A 395 8.82 -16.47 6.61
CA GLN A 395 9.95 -15.62 6.26
C GLN A 395 9.64 -14.70 5.07
N TYR A 396 8.91 -15.20 4.06
CA TYR A 396 8.48 -14.40 2.92
C TYR A 396 7.57 -13.22 3.36
N LEU A 397 6.62 -13.48 4.27
CA LEU A 397 5.79 -12.42 4.85
C LEU A 397 6.58 -11.44 5.72
N ALA A 398 7.58 -11.94 6.47
CA ALA A 398 8.43 -11.10 7.28
C ALA A 398 9.32 -10.18 6.45
N ASN A 399 9.82 -10.66 5.30
CA ASN A 399 10.57 -9.84 4.36
C ASN A 399 9.72 -8.67 3.83
N LEU A 400 8.46 -8.93 3.46
CA LEU A 400 7.53 -7.90 2.99
C LEU A 400 7.17 -6.86 4.06
N PHE A 401 6.87 -7.29 5.29
CA PHE A 401 6.16 -6.45 6.27
C PHE A 401 6.96 -6.09 7.52
N ALA A 402 8.11 -6.72 7.73
CA ALA A 402 8.83 -6.63 8.99
C ALA A 402 10.36 -6.64 8.85
N ALA A 403 10.90 -6.32 7.67
CA ALA A 403 12.35 -6.36 7.41
C ALA A 403 12.98 -7.72 7.80
N GLY A 404 12.28 -8.81 7.52
CA GLY A 404 12.69 -10.19 7.84
C GLY A 404 12.43 -10.62 9.30
N ASN A 405 11.89 -9.75 10.16
CA ASN A 405 11.62 -10.07 11.56
C ASN A 405 10.35 -10.93 11.76
N LEU A 406 10.54 -12.23 11.96
CA LEU A 406 9.46 -13.21 12.20
C LEU A 406 8.65 -12.94 13.47
N GLU A 407 9.25 -12.34 14.49
CA GLU A 407 8.61 -12.08 15.79
C GLU A 407 7.53 -11.01 15.71
N VAL A 408 7.51 -10.22 14.63
CA VAL A 408 6.43 -9.27 14.33
C VAL A 408 5.24 -9.99 13.68
N ILE A 409 5.48 -10.94 12.78
CA ILE A 409 4.44 -11.57 11.95
C ILE A 409 3.72 -12.70 12.69
N LYS A 410 4.46 -13.55 13.43
CA LYS A 410 3.87 -14.71 14.13
C LYS A 410 2.71 -14.33 15.05
N PRO A 411 2.80 -13.31 15.93
CA PRO A 411 1.69 -12.94 16.81
C PRO A 411 0.45 -12.47 16.05
N ILE A 412 0.63 -11.78 14.91
CA ILE A 412 -0.47 -11.30 14.07
C ILE A 412 -1.26 -12.48 13.52
N LEU A 413 -0.57 -13.46 12.91
CA LEU A 413 -1.22 -14.63 12.34
C LEU A 413 -1.89 -15.49 13.42
N ARG A 414 -1.26 -15.66 14.60
CA ARG A 414 -1.89 -16.34 15.75
C ARG A 414 -3.16 -15.65 16.18
N LYS A 415 -3.15 -14.32 16.29
CA LYS A 415 -4.34 -13.54 16.67
C LYS A 415 -5.46 -13.66 15.63
N LEU A 416 -5.15 -13.61 14.33
CA LEU A 416 -6.15 -13.81 13.27
C LEU A 416 -6.77 -15.22 13.33
N LEU A 417 -5.96 -16.26 13.56
CA LEU A 417 -6.46 -17.62 13.77
C LEU A 417 -7.32 -17.73 15.03
N ALA A 418 -6.89 -17.13 16.15
CA ALA A 418 -7.67 -17.12 17.38
C ALA A 418 -9.05 -16.49 17.19
N VAL A 419 -9.15 -15.37 16.46
CA VAL A 419 -10.44 -14.77 16.09
C VAL A 419 -11.31 -15.78 15.32
N ARG A 420 -10.76 -16.48 14.33
CA ARG A 420 -11.52 -17.47 13.54
C ARG A 420 -11.99 -18.64 14.40
N ILE A 421 -11.11 -19.21 15.21
CA ILE A 421 -11.40 -20.36 16.07
C ILE A 421 -12.45 -19.97 17.11
N TYR A 422 -12.25 -18.86 17.82
CA TYR A 422 -13.20 -18.37 18.82
C TYR A 422 -14.60 -18.16 18.23
N LYS A 423 -14.70 -17.46 17.09
CA LYS A 423 -16.00 -17.22 16.43
C LYS A 423 -16.63 -18.50 15.91
N ARG A 424 -15.85 -19.47 15.42
CA ARG A 424 -16.35 -20.79 15.05
C ARG A 424 -16.99 -21.49 16.24
N ARG A 425 -16.28 -21.60 17.37
CA ARG A 425 -16.80 -22.25 18.59
C ARG A 425 -18.07 -21.58 19.10
N GLN A 426 -18.09 -20.25 19.11
CA GLN A 426 -19.28 -19.49 19.52
C GLN A 426 -20.49 -19.74 18.60
N SER A 427 -20.27 -19.79 17.27
CA SER A 427 -21.35 -19.89 16.28
C SER A 427 -21.83 -21.32 15.97
N VAL A 428 -20.95 -22.32 16.11
CA VAL A 428 -21.22 -23.72 15.72
C VAL A 428 -21.40 -24.61 16.94
N ASP A 429 -20.45 -24.58 17.86
CA ASP A 429 -20.39 -25.54 18.98
C ASP A 429 -21.26 -25.08 20.16
N GLY A 430 -21.54 -23.78 20.28
CA GLY A 430 -22.44 -23.20 21.28
C GLY A 430 -21.90 -23.18 22.71
N SER A 431 -20.69 -23.69 22.96
CA SER A 431 -20.02 -23.63 24.25
C SER A 431 -18.55 -23.23 24.10
N MET A 432 -18.06 -22.41 25.05
CA MET A 432 -16.65 -22.08 25.14
C MET A 432 -15.96 -22.98 26.15
N ASP A 433 -15.11 -23.88 25.64
CA ASP A 433 -14.31 -24.76 26.46
C ASP A 433 -13.05 -24.04 26.99
N GLU A 434 -12.48 -24.61 28.05
CA GLU A 434 -11.27 -24.07 28.69
C GLU A 434 -10.07 -24.03 27.71
N ALA A 435 -10.01 -24.98 26.78
CA ALA A 435 -8.97 -25.05 25.76
C ALA A 435 -9.01 -23.84 24.81
N THR A 436 -10.20 -23.41 24.37
CA THR A 436 -10.31 -22.22 23.52
C THR A 436 -9.96 -20.94 24.27
N LEU A 437 -10.32 -20.81 25.55
CA LEU A 437 -9.94 -19.65 26.36
C LEU A 437 -8.41 -19.57 26.55
N LYS A 438 -7.75 -20.71 26.79
CA LYS A 438 -6.28 -20.78 26.83
C LYS A 438 -5.63 -20.39 25.50
N LEU A 439 -6.23 -20.76 24.37
CA LEU A 439 -5.76 -20.35 23.03
C LEU A 439 -5.88 -18.84 22.83
N VAL A 440 -6.99 -18.23 23.25
CA VAL A 440 -7.20 -16.78 23.20
C VAL A 440 -6.13 -16.04 24.01
N GLU A 441 -5.84 -16.52 25.22
CA GLU A 441 -4.78 -15.97 26.06
C GLU A 441 -3.39 -16.15 25.41
N ALA A 442 -3.09 -17.33 24.87
CA ALA A 442 -1.83 -17.61 24.16
C ALA A 442 -1.64 -16.73 22.90
N ALA A 443 -2.73 -16.29 22.28
CA ALA A 443 -2.71 -15.35 21.15
C ALA A 443 -2.54 -13.87 21.58
N GLY A 444 -2.48 -13.58 22.89
CA GLY A 444 -2.33 -12.23 23.43
C GLY A 444 -3.52 -11.33 23.09
N THR A 445 -4.75 -11.85 23.22
CA THR A 445 -6.00 -11.13 22.97
C THR A 445 -7.07 -11.51 24.01
N THR A 446 -8.23 -10.86 23.96
CA THR A 446 -9.38 -11.15 24.85
C THR A 446 -10.65 -11.41 24.05
N PRO A 447 -11.69 -12.03 24.63
CA PRO A 447 -12.99 -12.18 23.99
C PRO A 447 -13.58 -10.86 23.48
N GLU A 448 -13.46 -9.78 24.26
CA GLU A 448 -13.95 -8.44 23.88
C GLU A 448 -13.18 -7.88 22.67
N GLU A 449 -11.86 -8.05 22.66
CA GLU A 449 -11.02 -7.65 21.52
C GLU A 449 -11.36 -8.46 20.28
N ILE A 450 -11.56 -9.78 20.42
CA ILE A 450 -11.97 -10.65 19.31
C ILE A 450 -13.31 -10.22 18.71
N GLU A 451 -14.30 -9.91 19.53
CA GLU A 451 -15.59 -9.42 19.04
C GLU A 451 -15.46 -8.08 18.31
N ALA A 452 -14.62 -7.18 18.82
CA ALA A 452 -14.37 -5.89 18.17
C ALA A 452 -13.63 -6.05 16.83
N ILE A 453 -12.63 -6.95 16.77
CA ILE A 453 -11.94 -7.32 15.53
C ILE A 453 -12.94 -7.92 14.55
N TYR A 454 -13.73 -8.92 14.97
CA TYR A 454 -14.72 -9.58 14.13
C TYR A 454 -15.75 -8.60 13.55
N GLN A 455 -16.23 -7.65 14.36
CA GLN A 455 -17.16 -6.62 13.91
C GLN A 455 -16.55 -5.76 12.80
N LEU A 456 -15.30 -5.29 12.95
CA LEU A 456 -14.66 -4.48 11.93
C LEU A 456 -14.19 -5.29 10.72
N THR A 457 -13.79 -6.56 10.86
CA THR A 457 -13.29 -7.35 9.74
C THR A 457 -14.41 -8.02 8.93
N THR A 458 -15.51 -8.43 9.57
CA THR A 458 -16.57 -9.23 8.93
C THR A 458 -17.81 -8.40 8.60
N LYS A 459 -18.25 -7.53 9.52
CA LYS A 459 -19.51 -6.78 9.39
C LYS A 459 -19.36 -5.25 9.49
N PRO A 460 -18.32 -4.61 8.93
CA PRO A 460 -18.14 -3.16 9.11
C PRO A 460 -19.12 -2.34 8.27
N THR A 461 -19.71 -1.31 8.84
CA THR A 461 -20.41 -0.27 8.06
C THR A 461 -19.43 0.60 7.28
N LEU A 462 -19.91 1.39 6.31
CA LEU A 462 -19.05 2.35 5.60
C LEU A 462 -18.42 3.37 6.56
N ALA A 463 -19.21 3.91 7.49
CA ALA A 463 -18.76 4.85 8.50
C ALA A 463 -17.69 4.24 9.43
N GLN A 464 -17.77 2.94 9.73
CA GLN A 464 -16.74 2.26 10.53
C GLN A 464 -15.44 2.00 9.76
N ARG A 465 -15.49 1.88 8.42
CA ARG A 465 -14.28 1.70 7.62
C ARG A 465 -13.57 3.00 7.29
N PHE A 466 -14.34 4.08 7.11
CA PHE A 466 -13.83 5.34 6.61
C PHE A 466 -14.18 6.45 7.60
N VAL A 467 -13.24 6.71 8.51
CA VAL A 467 -13.39 7.70 9.59
C VAL A 467 -12.44 8.86 9.29
N VAL A 468 -12.95 9.86 8.57
CA VAL A 468 -12.22 11.07 8.18
C VAL A 468 -13.16 12.27 8.35
N PRO A 469 -12.72 13.34 9.03
CA PRO A 469 -13.55 14.53 9.17
C PRO A 469 -13.57 15.32 7.86
N PRO A 470 -14.64 16.10 7.57
CA PRO A 470 -14.57 17.12 6.52
C PRO A 470 -13.51 18.16 6.87
N TYR A 471 -12.89 18.76 5.86
CA TYR A 471 -11.84 19.74 6.10
C TYR A 471 -12.50 21.11 6.15
N HIS A 472 -12.17 21.87 7.20
CA HIS A 472 -12.61 23.24 7.37
C HIS A 472 -11.84 24.20 6.44
N ARG A 473 -11.98 24.02 5.11
CA ARG A 473 -11.27 24.82 4.09
C ARG A 473 -11.62 26.31 4.15
N GLU A 474 -12.79 26.63 4.66
CA GLU A 474 -13.20 28.00 4.98
C GLU A 474 -12.19 28.67 5.89
N MET A 475 -11.70 28.00 6.96
CA MET A 475 -10.72 28.56 7.88
C MET A 475 -9.38 28.87 7.21
N ALA A 476 -8.94 28.03 6.29
CA ALA A 476 -7.71 28.28 5.52
C ALA A 476 -7.91 29.40 4.49
N THR A 477 -9.13 29.59 4.00
CA THR A 477 -9.48 30.62 3.01
C THR A 477 -9.60 31.99 3.66
N GLU A 478 -10.15 32.07 4.87
CA GLU A 478 -10.32 33.29 5.66
C GLU A 478 -9.02 34.10 5.84
N VAL A 479 -7.87 33.44 5.79
CA VAL A 479 -6.55 34.09 5.91
C VAL A 479 -6.28 35.06 4.76
N TRP A 480 -6.87 34.86 3.58
CA TRP A 480 -6.56 35.63 2.37
C TRP A 480 -7.77 36.11 1.56
N SER A 481 -8.97 35.53 1.76
CA SER A 481 -10.21 36.01 1.14
C SER A 481 -11.45 35.64 1.95
N ASP A 482 -12.57 36.32 1.69
CA ASP A 482 -13.86 35.95 2.26
C ASP A 482 -14.32 34.58 1.69
N PRO A 483 -14.56 33.56 2.54
CA PRO A 483 -14.91 32.22 2.05
C PRO A 483 -16.20 32.16 1.24
N LEU A 484 -17.18 33.02 1.52
CA LEU A 484 -18.45 33.05 0.77
C LEU A 484 -18.25 33.61 -0.63
N THR A 485 -17.45 34.65 -0.76
CA THR A 485 -17.02 35.22 -2.05
C THR A 485 -16.20 34.19 -2.82
N HIS A 486 -15.19 33.57 -2.19
CA HIS A 486 -14.38 32.52 -2.81
C HIS A 486 -15.23 31.34 -3.30
N LYS A 487 -16.24 30.92 -2.51
CA LYS A 487 -17.20 29.89 -2.90
C LYS A 487 -18.02 30.31 -4.12
N GLY A 488 -18.42 31.58 -4.22
CA GLY A 488 -19.17 32.12 -5.36
C GLY A 488 -18.35 32.19 -6.66
N GLU A 489 -17.04 32.36 -6.56
CA GLU A 489 -16.12 32.46 -7.71
C GLU A 489 -15.56 31.10 -8.16
N THR A 490 -15.58 30.10 -7.27
CA THR A 490 -15.01 28.78 -7.56
C THR A 490 -15.74 28.10 -8.73
N GLY A 491 -14.97 27.55 -9.67
CA GLY A 491 -15.50 26.86 -10.85
C GLY A 491 -15.75 27.77 -12.07
N VAL A 492 -15.53 29.08 -11.93
CA VAL A 492 -15.56 30.05 -13.03
C VAL A 492 -14.13 30.44 -13.39
N GLY A 493 -13.69 30.15 -14.62
CA GLY A 493 -12.35 30.49 -15.09
C GLY A 493 -11.95 29.79 -16.39
N PHE A 494 -10.72 30.04 -16.84
CA PHE A 494 -10.13 29.35 -17.98
C PHE A 494 -9.31 28.15 -17.50
N ILE A 495 -9.41 27.03 -18.21
CA ILE A 495 -8.57 25.85 -17.96
C ILE A 495 -7.23 26.07 -18.68
N GLU A 496 -6.17 26.25 -17.92
CA GLU A 496 -4.81 26.20 -18.46
C GLU A 496 -4.36 24.74 -18.56
N LEU A 497 -4.03 24.30 -19.77
CA LEU A 497 -3.45 22.97 -19.96
C LEU A 497 -2.03 22.94 -19.37
N PRO A 498 -1.63 21.85 -18.72
CA PRO A 498 -0.26 21.73 -18.22
C PRO A 498 0.73 21.81 -19.38
N VAL A 499 1.52 22.87 -19.40
CA VAL A 499 2.59 23.07 -20.38
C VAL A 499 3.81 22.28 -19.93
N ARG A 500 4.55 21.71 -20.90
CA ARG A 500 5.84 21.08 -20.62
C ARG A 500 6.74 22.11 -19.95
N GLY A 501 7.35 21.74 -18.81
CA GLY A 501 8.15 22.69 -18.04
C GLY A 501 9.33 23.21 -18.87
N ASP A 502 9.38 24.53 -19.06
CA ASP A 502 10.57 25.25 -19.54
C ASP A 502 11.73 25.15 -18.54
#